data_AF-A0A563U494-F1
#
_entry.id   AF-A0A563U494-F1
#
_cell.length_a   1.000
_cell.length_b   1.000
_cell.length_c   1.000
_cell.angle_alpha   90.00
_cell.angle_beta   90.00
_cell.angle_gamma   90.00
#
_symmetry.space_group_name_H-M   'P 1'
#
loop_
_entity.id
_entity.type
_entity.pdbx_description
1 polymer ?
#
loop_
_entity_poly.entity_id
_entity_poly.type
_entity_poly.pdbx_seq_one_letter_code
_entity_poly.pdbx_strand_id
1 'polypeptide(L)'
;MTLKITLKVLVLFVIISFSSCAMFDPIAKVNLNSLKLGMTKEEVRATIKKRPDNIIAAKRDAETENLIEVVQYTQEVDPVGTYWLYFENNKLTKWEKATIWRQPEI
;
A
#
# COMPACT_ATOMS: atom_id res chain seq x y z
N MET A 1 -29.95 -13.67 33.28
CA MET A 1 -28.52 -14.07 33.40
C MET A 1 -27.87 -14.43 32.06
N THR A 2 -28.65 -14.59 30.98
CA THR A 2 -28.20 -14.95 29.62
C THR A 2 -27.60 -13.80 28.81
N LEU A 3 -28.07 -12.56 29.01
CA LEU A 3 -27.58 -11.37 28.28
C LEU A 3 -26.12 -11.00 28.58
N LYS A 4 -25.66 -11.28 29.82
CA LYS A 4 -24.26 -11.03 30.22
C LYS A 4 -23.28 -12.02 29.59
N ILE A 5 -23.76 -13.20 29.20
CA ILE A 5 -22.94 -14.27 28.61
C ILE A 5 -22.76 -13.98 27.11
N THR A 6 -23.83 -13.62 26.41
CA THR A 6 -23.77 -13.28 24.98
C THR A 6 -22.89 -12.06 24.69
N LEU A 7 -22.93 -11.03 25.55
CA LEU A 7 -22.07 -9.86 25.40
C LEU A 7 -20.58 -10.18 25.57
N LYS A 8 -20.23 -11.06 26.52
CA LYS A 8 -18.84 -11.51 26.74
C LYS A 8 -18.31 -12.34 25.57
N VAL A 9 -19.15 -13.19 24.99
CA VAL A 9 -18.80 -14.00 23.81
C VAL A 9 -18.58 -13.10 22.58
N LEU A 10 -19.41 -12.07 22.40
CA LEU A 10 -19.27 -11.11 21.31
C LEU A 10 -17.95 -10.31 21.40
N VAL A 11 -17.60 -9.82 22.59
CA VAL A 11 -16.34 -9.09 22.81
C VAL A 11 -15.12 -9.98 22.55
N LEU A 12 -15.19 -11.26 22.94
CA LEU A 12 -14.11 -12.22 22.67
C LEU A 12 -13.89 -12.44 21.16
N PHE A 13 -14.98 -12.47 20.37
CA PHE A 13 -14.90 -12.64 18.91
C PHE A 13 -14.30 -11.43 18.18
N VAL A 14 -14.59 -10.21 18.67
CA VAL A 14 -14.01 -8.97 18.12
C VAL A 14 -12.51 -8.90 18.36
N ILE A 15 -12.02 -9.37 19.51
CA ILE A 15 -10.58 -9.35 19.86
C ILE A 15 -9.79 -10.36 19.00
N ILE A 16 -10.35 -11.53 18.70
CA ILE A 16 -9.69 -12.56 17.88
C ILE A 16 -9.60 -12.14 16.39
N SER A 17 -10.47 -11.23 15.94
CA SER A 17 -10.53 -10.81 14.54
C SER A 17 -9.43 -9.81 14.12
N PHE A 18 -8.65 -9.29 15.08
CA PHE A 18 -7.61 -8.28 14.81
C PHE A 18 -6.18 -8.82 14.63
N SER A 19 -5.96 -10.13 14.78
CA SER A 19 -4.61 -10.71 14.77
C SER A 19 -4.07 -11.08 13.38
N SER A 20 -4.70 -10.65 12.28
CA SER A 20 -4.14 -10.86 10.94
C SER A 20 -3.05 -9.83 10.64
N CYS A 21 -1.89 -10.00 11.28
CA CYS A 21 -0.66 -9.38 10.79
C CYS A 21 -0.30 -10.06 9.47
N ALA A 22 -0.76 -9.49 8.35
CA ALA A 22 -0.33 -9.93 7.03
C ALA A 22 1.20 -9.98 6.98
N MET A 23 1.73 -11.19 6.79
CA MET A 23 3.15 -11.44 6.65
C MET A 23 3.56 -11.00 5.25
N PHE A 24 4.26 -9.87 5.16
CA PHE A 24 4.79 -9.36 3.90
C PHE A 24 6.20 -9.87 3.71
N ASP A 25 6.54 -10.27 2.49
CA ASP A 25 7.88 -10.74 2.16
C ASP A 25 8.71 -9.54 1.66
N PRO A 26 9.79 -9.15 2.38
CA PRO A 26 10.64 -8.05 1.97
C PRO A 26 11.40 -8.32 0.65
N ILE A 27 11.55 -9.59 0.25
CA ILE A 27 12.28 -10.03 -0.94
C ILE A 27 11.33 -10.31 -2.12
N ALA A 28 10.02 -10.14 -1.93
CA ALA A 28 9.03 -10.38 -2.98
C ALA A 28 9.34 -9.56 -4.25
N LYS A 29 9.24 -10.24 -5.39
CA LYS A 29 9.39 -9.64 -6.70
C LYS A 29 8.29 -8.59 -6.92
N VAL A 30 8.67 -7.40 -7.38
CA VAL A 30 7.72 -6.32 -7.66
C VAL A 30 7.12 -6.56 -9.04
N ASN A 31 5.97 -7.23 -9.08
CA ASN A 31 5.22 -7.44 -10.32
C ASN A 31 4.28 -6.26 -10.59
N LEU A 32 4.74 -5.29 -11.36
CA LEU A 32 3.91 -4.14 -11.75
C LEU A 32 2.78 -4.49 -12.73
N ASN A 33 2.92 -5.57 -13.51
CA ASN A 33 1.91 -5.97 -14.50
C ASN A 33 0.62 -6.49 -13.84
N SER A 34 0.67 -6.89 -12.57
CA SER A 34 -0.52 -7.25 -11.79
C SER A 34 -1.27 -6.05 -11.21
N LEU A 35 -0.70 -4.85 -11.28
CA LEU A 35 -1.34 -3.65 -10.78
C LEU A 35 -2.38 -3.13 -11.77
N LYS A 36 -3.45 -2.54 -11.23
CA LYS A 36 -4.49 -1.87 -12.00
C LYS A 36 -4.69 -0.47 -11.46
N LEU A 37 -4.93 0.47 -12.36
CA LEU A 37 -5.32 1.83 -11.99
C LEU A 37 -6.60 1.78 -11.13
N GLY A 38 -6.68 2.65 -10.13
CA GLY A 38 -7.76 2.68 -9.15
C GLY A 38 -7.63 1.70 -7.98
N MET A 39 -6.58 0.87 -7.93
CA MET A 39 -6.26 0.09 -6.72
C MET A 39 -5.87 1.01 -5.56
N THR A 40 -6.27 0.65 -4.35
CA THR A 40 -5.87 1.30 -3.10
C THR A 40 -4.43 0.94 -2.70
N LYS A 41 -3.80 1.72 -1.82
CA LYS A 41 -2.48 1.36 -1.27
C LYS A 41 -2.51 -0.04 -0.65
N GLU A 42 -3.61 -0.40 0.02
CA GLU A 42 -3.82 -1.72 0.61
C GLU A 42 -3.90 -2.83 -0.43
N GLU A 43 -4.68 -2.64 -1.51
CA GLU A 43 -4.80 -3.61 -2.61
C GLU A 43 -3.48 -3.80 -3.36
N VAL A 44 -2.74 -2.70 -3.58
CA VAL A 44 -1.40 -2.73 -4.17
C VAL A 44 -0.46 -3.56 -3.28
N ARG A 45 -0.44 -3.29 -1.97
CA ARG A 45 0.39 -4.05 -1.02
C ARG A 45 0.04 -5.53 -0.99
N ALA A 46 -1.24 -5.87 -1.04
CA ALA A 46 -1.70 -7.26 -1.11
C ALA A 46 -1.30 -7.95 -2.41
N THR A 47 -1.31 -7.21 -3.53
CA THR A 47 -0.95 -7.71 -4.86
C THR A 47 0.55 -7.92 -5.01
N ILE A 48 1.37 -6.94 -4.58
CA ILE A 48 2.84 -7.03 -4.62
C ILE A 48 3.36 -7.99 -3.54
N LYS A 49 2.60 -8.21 -2.47
CA LYS A 49 2.99 -8.98 -1.28
C LYS A 49 4.22 -8.38 -0.57
N LYS A 50 4.45 -7.08 -0.75
CA LYS A 50 5.53 -6.30 -0.16
C LYS A 50 4.99 -4.99 0.43
N ARG A 51 5.68 -4.44 1.43
CA ARG A 51 5.42 -3.07 1.93
C ARG A 51 6.22 -2.06 1.09
N PRO A 52 5.72 -0.83 0.90
CA PRO A 52 6.55 0.21 0.30
C PRO A 52 7.76 0.47 1.22
N ASP A 53 8.89 0.82 0.63
CA ASP A 53 10.10 1.16 1.37
C ASP A 53 9.89 2.47 2.14
N ASN A 54 9.30 3.46 1.47
CA ASN A 54 8.98 4.78 2.00
C ASN A 54 7.99 5.54 1.12
N ILE A 55 7.45 6.64 1.65
CA ILE A 55 6.78 7.71 0.89
C ILE A 55 7.87 8.71 0.52
N ILE A 56 8.07 8.96 -0.78
CA ILE A 56 9.15 9.82 -1.29
C ILE A 56 8.67 11.23 -1.61
N ALA A 57 7.37 11.41 -1.84
CA ALA A 57 6.78 12.71 -2.07
C ALA A 57 5.29 12.68 -1.68
N ALA A 58 4.78 13.77 -1.13
CA ALA A 58 3.37 13.93 -0.82
C ALA A 58 2.98 15.40 -0.94
N LYS A 59 1.85 15.67 -1.57
CA LYS A 59 1.33 17.02 -1.79
C LYS A 59 -0.18 16.99 -1.76
N ARG A 60 -0.76 18.02 -1.14
CA ARG A 60 -2.20 18.28 -1.24
C ARG A 60 -2.40 19.34 -2.32
N ASP A 61 -3.20 19.01 -3.32
CA ASP A 61 -3.65 19.96 -4.32
C ASP A 61 -4.57 20.99 -3.65
N ALA A 62 -4.31 22.28 -3.87
CA ALA A 62 -5.01 23.36 -3.17
C ALA A 62 -6.41 23.63 -3.76
N GLU A 63 -6.66 23.24 -5.00
CA GLU A 63 -7.92 23.52 -5.70
C GLU A 63 -8.93 22.38 -5.52
N THR A 64 -8.43 21.15 -5.55
CA THR A 64 -9.25 19.92 -5.47
C THR A 64 -9.23 19.27 -4.09
N GLU A 65 -8.37 19.74 -3.18
CA GLU A 65 -8.03 19.10 -1.90
C GLU A 65 -7.47 17.67 -2.03
N ASN A 66 -7.16 17.23 -3.25
CA ASN A 66 -6.69 15.87 -3.51
C ASN A 66 -5.32 15.64 -2.88
N LEU A 67 -5.18 14.51 -2.18
CA LEU A 67 -3.90 14.08 -1.63
C LEU A 67 -3.17 13.23 -2.68
N ILE A 68 -2.07 13.75 -3.20
CA ILE A 68 -1.15 13.03 -4.09
C ILE A 68 0.02 12.51 -3.24
N GLU A 69 0.25 11.20 -3.27
CA GLU A 69 1.35 10.52 -2.59
C GLU A 69 2.14 9.67 -3.59
N VAL A 70 3.46 9.68 -3.47
CA VAL A 70 4.35 8.79 -4.21
C VAL A 70 5.04 7.87 -3.23
N VAL A 71 4.88 6.57 -3.44
CA VAL A 71 5.53 5.53 -2.63
C VAL A 71 6.57 4.80 -3.46
N GLN A 72 7.62 4.35 -2.81
CA GLN A 72 8.71 3.62 -3.42
C GLN A 72 8.63 2.12 -3.11
N TYR A 73 8.93 1.30 -4.11
CA TYR A 73 9.19 -0.12 -3.95
C TYR A 73 10.52 -0.47 -4.61
N THR A 74 11.39 -1.17 -3.89
CA THR A 74 12.64 -1.70 -4.42
C THR A 74 12.52 -3.20 -4.64
N GLN A 75 13.06 -3.68 -5.75
CA GLN A 75 13.27 -5.09 -6.03
C GLN A 75 14.76 -5.38 -5.93
N GLU A 76 15.14 -6.26 -5.00
CA GLU A 76 16.54 -6.67 -4.78
C GLU A 76 16.90 -7.93 -5.59
N VAL A 77 15.91 -8.56 -6.24
CA VAL A 77 16.06 -9.76 -7.07
C VAL A 77 16.09 -9.38 -8.55
N ASP A 78 16.93 -10.04 -9.35
CA ASP A 78 17.11 -9.72 -10.77
C ASP A 78 15.77 -9.68 -11.57
N PRO A 79 15.47 -8.58 -12.31
CA PRO A 79 16.25 -7.35 -12.40
C PRO A 79 16.10 -6.46 -11.16
N VAL A 80 17.24 -6.02 -10.60
CA VAL A 80 17.24 -5.03 -9.52
C VAL A 80 16.67 -3.70 -10.02
N GLY A 81 15.80 -3.08 -9.23
CA GLY A 81 15.18 -1.83 -9.63
C GLY A 81 14.36 -1.17 -8.53
N THR A 82 14.15 0.13 -8.71
CA THR A 82 13.29 0.94 -7.85
C THR A 82 12.11 1.42 -8.67
N TYR A 83 10.92 1.45 -8.06
CA TYR A 83 9.67 1.78 -8.71
C TYR A 83 8.92 2.83 -7.89
N TRP A 84 8.32 3.77 -8.58
CA TRP A 84 7.48 4.80 -7.98
C TRP A 84 6.03 4.55 -8.36
N LEU A 85 5.17 4.48 -7.35
CA LEU A 85 3.73 4.32 -7.51
C LEU A 85 3.07 5.58 -6.97
N TYR A 86 2.22 6.18 -7.79
CA TYR A 86 1.57 7.46 -7.52
C TYR A 86 0.11 7.20 -7.17
N PHE A 87 -0.32 7.78 -6.06
CA PHE A 87 -1.64 7.65 -5.52
C PHE A 87 -2.29 9.01 -5.41
N GLU A 88 -3.52 9.13 -5.90
CA GLU A 88 -4.38 10.29 -5.68
C GLU A 88 -5.57 9.83 -4.83
N ASN A 89 -5.78 10.44 -3.66
CA ASN A 89 -6.84 10.06 -2.72
C ASN A 89 -6.87 8.55 -2.42
N ASN A 90 -5.70 7.97 -2.14
CA ASN A 90 -5.51 6.53 -1.93
C ASN A 90 -5.87 5.66 -3.15
N LYS A 91 -5.79 6.16 -4.38
CA LYS A 91 -6.04 5.40 -5.61
C LYS A 91 -4.85 5.49 -6.55
N LEU A 92 -4.36 4.34 -7.01
CA LEU A 92 -3.22 4.23 -7.92
C LEU A 92 -3.56 4.87 -9.27
N THR A 93 -2.85 5.93 -9.64
CA THR A 93 -3.08 6.69 -10.89
C THR A 93 -2.00 6.47 -11.94
N LYS A 94 -0.77 6.19 -11.51
CA LYS A 94 0.35 5.82 -12.40
C LYS A 94 1.45 5.09 -11.62
N TRP A 95 2.31 4.39 -12.35
CA TRP A 95 3.55 3.85 -11.83
C TRP A 95 4.64 3.87 -12.89
N GLU A 96 5.89 4.00 -12.46
CA GLU A 96 7.04 3.99 -13.35
C GLU A 96 8.27 3.39 -12.66
N LYS A 97 9.26 3.00 -13.47
CA LYS A 97 10.59 2.66 -12.95
C LYS A 97 11.32 3.95 -12.61
N ALA A 98 11.82 4.04 -11.38
CA ALA A 98 12.63 5.16 -10.94
C ALA A 98 13.92 5.22 -11.77
N THR A 99 14.37 6.44 -12.07
CA THR A 99 15.65 6.69 -12.73
C THR A 99 16.46 7.66 -11.89
N ILE A 100 17.78 7.49 -11.87
CA ILE A 100 18.70 8.27 -11.03
C ILE A 100 18.71 9.78 -11.33
N TRP A 101 18.15 10.19 -12.48
CA TRP A 101 18.16 11.58 -12.95
C TRP A 101 16.80 12.28 -12.87
N ARG A 102 15.75 11.58 -12.42
CA ARG A 102 14.38 12.12 -12.36
C ARG A 102 13.98 12.30 -10.90
N GLN A 103 13.06 13.21 -10.64
CA GLN A 103 12.31 13.28 -9.38
C GLN A 103 10.84 12.95 -9.65
N PRO A 104 10.10 12.45 -8.66
CA PRO A 104 8.68 12.19 -8.82
C PRO A 104 7.91 13.47 -9.14
N GLU A 105 7.06 13.41 -10.17
CA GLU A 105 6.27 14.56 -10.60
C GLU A 105 4.88 14.54 -9.92
N ILE A 106 4.64 15.51 -9.03
CA ILE A 106 3.40 15.72 -8.24
C ILE A 106 2.98 17.18 -8.09
#